data_AF-A0A1Q9P4M8-F1
#
_entry.id   AF-A0A1Q9P4M8-F1
#
_cell.length_a   1.000
_cell.length_b   1.000
_cell.length_c   1.000
_cell.angle_alpha   90.00
_cell.angle_beta   90.00
_cell.angle_gamma   90.00
#
_symmetry.space_group_name_H-M   'P 1'
#
loop_
_entity.id
_entity.type
_entity.pdbx_description
1 polymer ?
#
loop_
_entity_poly.entity_id
_entity_poly.type
_entity_poly.pdbx_seq_one_letter_code
_entity_poly.pdbx_strand_id
1 'polypeptide(L)'
;NGTVVVSGAWGGEPITINVDLLPAGTYIYNCTVSDVYGYTTNDTVTTTVTSGPLDTINPTIDHPDDISYEEGTIGCNITWNPYDDNPAFCTVMRDDIVIFNCSWNGNAIIINVDLLPVGTHTYNCTVYDSLIDIIQRYHFIRRYLTCSNPVHLCFG
;
A
#
# COMPACT_ATOMS: atom_id res chain seq x y z
N ASN A 1 -0.40 -25.94 21.99
CA ASN A 1 0.04 -25.86 23.41
C ASN A 1 1.10 -26.91 23.67
N GLY A 2 2.35 -26.48 23.90
CA GLY A 2 3.47 -27.38 24.21
C GLY A 2 4.67 -27.32 23.25
N THR A 3 4.71 -26.34 22.33
CA THR A 3 5.89 -26.11 21.49
C THR A 3 6.96 -25.38 22.29
N VAL A 4 8.14 -25.99 22.40
CA VAL A 4 9.32 -25.34 22.98
C VAL A 4 9.82 -24.28 22.02
N VAL A 5 9.76 -23.02 22.44
CA VAL A 5 10.22 -21.87 21.62
C VAL A 5 11.74 -21.69 21.75
N VAL A 6 12.28 -21.89 22.96
CA VAL A 6 13.72 -21.81 23.26
C VAL A 6 14.04 -22.83 24.35
N SER A 7 15.20 -23.50 24.24
CA SER A 7 15.78 -24.34 25.29
C SER A 7 17.31 -24.29 25.23
N GLY A 8 17.98 -24.29 26.38
CA GLY A 8 19.44 -24.29 26.42
C GLY A 8 19.99 -24.14 27.84
N ALA A 9 21.32 -24.13 27.95
CA ALA A 9 22.00 -23.80 29.20
C ALA A 9 21.78 -22.32 29.52
N TRP A 10 21.37 -22.04 30.76
CA TRP A 10 21.10 -20.70 31.25
C TRP A 10 22.14 -20.29 32.29
N GLY A 11 22.77 -19.13 32.11
CA GLY A 11 23.87 -18.64 32.95
C GLY A 11 23.49 -17.55 33.96
N GLY A 12 22.20 -17.22 34.10
CA GLY A 12 21.72 -16.12 34.94
C GLY A 12 21.26 -14.87 34.18
N GLU A 13 21.47 -14.83 32.86
CA GLU A 13 21.11 -13.69 32.01
C GLU A 13 19.60 -13.59 31.75
N PRO A 14 19.05 -12.41 31.42
CA PRO A 14 17.65 -12.29 31.03
C PRO A 14 17.28 -13.21 29.86
N ILE A 15 16.17 -13.93 29.98
CA ILE A 15 15.65 -14.78 28.90
C ILE A 15 14.69 -13.93 28.06
N THR A 16 15.07 -13.62 26.82
CA THR A 16 14.26 -12.82 25.88
C THR A 16 13.78 -13.67 24.71
N ILE A 17 12.51 -13.52 24.34
CA ILE A 17 11.93 -14.11 23.13
C ILE A 17 11.36 -13.01 22.24
N ASN A 18 11.52 -13.14 20.93
CA ASN A 18 10.85 -12.26 19.98
C ASN A 18 9.40 -12.77 19.78
N VAL A 19 8.43 -11.86 19.89
CA VAL A 19 6.99 -12.12 19.76
C VAL A 19 6.36 -11.30 18.63
N ASP A 20 7.18 -10.79 17.72
CA ASP A 20 6.76 -9.96 16.59
C ASP A 20 6.03 -10.82 15.54
N LEU A 21 5.13 -10.18 14.79
CA LEU A 21 4.39 -10.78 13.66
C LEU A 21 3.54 -12.00 14.04
N LEU A 22 3.22 -12.18 15.32
CA LEU A 22 2.24 -13.16 15.76
C LEU A 22 0.85 -12.79 15.22
N PRO A 23 0.08 -13.75 14.71
CA PRO A 23 -1.33 -13.53 14.38
C PRO A 23 -2.14 -13.00 15.57
N ALA A 24 -3.29 -12.39 15.30
CA ALA A 24 -4.21 -12.00 16.35
C ALA A 24 -4.63 -13.23 17.18
N GLY A 25 -4.49 -13.13 18.50
CA GLY A 25 -4.68 -14.26 19.40
C GLY A 25 -4.13 -14.03 20.81
N THR A 26 -4.42 -14.98 21.69
CA THR A 26 -3.84 -15.03 23.04
C THR A 26 -2.78 -16.12 23.09
N TYR A 27 -1.56 -15.72 23.45
CA TYR A 27 -0.40 -16.61 23.56
C TYR A 27 0.00 -16.71 25.04
N ILE A 28 0.19 -17.93 25.51
CA ILE A 28 0.63 -18.20 26.88
C ILE A 28 2.03 -18.79 26.79
N TYR A 29 3.00 -18.07 27.35
CA TYR A 29 4.39 -18.49 27.44
C TYR A 29 4.68 -18.99 28.84
N ASN A 30 5.20 -20.21 28.94
CA ASN A 30 5.67 -20.78 30.20
C ASN A 30 7.19 -20.88 30.14
N CYS A 31 7.88 -20.18 31.03
CA CYS A 31 9.32 -20.28 31.21
C CYS A 31 9.59 -21.21 32.39
N THR A 32 10.40 -22.26 32.19
CA THR A 32 10.83 -23.14 33.28
C THR A 32 12.35 -23.17 33.29
N VAL A 33 12.95 -22.88 34.44
CA VAL A 33 14.40 -22.96 34.65
C VAL A 33 14.70 -24.04 35.68
N SER A 34 15.81 -24.75 35.51
CA SER A 34 16.27 -25.80 36.40
C SER A 34 17.72 -25.56 36.81
N ASP A 35 18.04 -25.79 38.09
CA ASP A 35 19.42 -25.76 38.56
C ASP A 35 20.16 -27.09 38.34
N VAL A 36 21.46 -27.11 38.67
CA VAL A 36 22.33 -28.30 38.54
C VAL A 36 21.93 -29.42 39.52
N TYR A 37 21.17 -29.10 40.56
CA TYR A 37 20.67 -30.05 41.56
C TYR A 37 19.28 -30.58 41.21
N GLY A 38 18.69 -30.16 40.09
CA GLY A 38 17.40 -30.61 39.59
C GLY A 38 16.19 -29.87 40.16
N TYR A 39 16.38 -28.79 40.93
CA TYR A 39 15.27 -27.95 41.37
C TYR A 39 14.80 -27.07 40.23
N THR A 40 13.49 -26.96 40.06
CA THR A 40 12.87 -26.19 38.98
C THR A 40 11.96 -25.11 39.53
N THR A 41 11.90 -24.00 38.82
CA THR A 41 10.88 -22.96 39.01
C THR A 41 10.34 -22.55 37.66
N ASN A 42 9.10 -22.04 37.63
CA ASN A 42 8.46 -21.59 36.41
C ASN A 42 7.73 -20.26 36.59
N ASP A 43 7.50 -19.59 35.46
CA ASP A 43 6.69 -18.38 35.37
C ASP A 43 5.87 -18.40 34.08
N THR A 44 4.69 -17.76 34.12
CA THR A 44 3.76 -17.73 32.99
C THR A 44 3.42 -16.31 32.59
N VAL A 45 3.68 -15.98 31.33
CA VAL A 45 3.36 -14.69 30.72
C VAL A 45 2.26 -14.88 29.68
N THR A 46 1.20 -14.07 29.78
CA THR A 46 0.11 -14.05 28.79
C THR A 46 0.25 -12.82 27.92
N THR A 47 0.41 -13.03 26.62
CA THR A 47 0.51 -11.97 25.60
C THR A 47 -0.75 -12.01 24.73
N THR A 48 -1.48 -10.91 24.70
CA THR A 48 -2.64 -10.74 23.81
C THR A 48 -2.25 -9.89 22.63
N VAL A 49 -2.27 -10.48 21.44
CA VAL A 49 -2.13 -9.77 20.17
C VAL A 49 -3.53 -9.47 19.66
N THR A 50 -3.94 -8.21 19.74
CA THR A 50 -5.20 -7.75 19.16
C THR A 50 -4.99 -7.47 17.68
N SER A 51 -5.89 -7.92 16.82
CA SER A 51 -6.02 -7.30 15.50
C SER A 51 -6.32 -5.82 15.72
N GLY A 52 -5.58 -4.92 15.06
CA GLY A 52 -6.00 -3.53 14.94
C GLY A 52 -7.40 -3.44 14.31
N PRO A 53 -8.02 -2.25 14.23
CA PRO A 53 -9.19 -2.10 13.38
C PRO A 53 -8.82 -2.64 12.00
N LEU A 54 -9.44 -3.76 11.62
CA LEU A 54 -9.32 -4.29 10.27
C LEU A 54 -10.02 -3.26 9.41
N ASP A 55 -9.24 -2.44 8.72
CA ASP A 55 -9.78 -1.81 7.54
C ASP A 55 -9.91 -2.89 6.48
N THR A 56 -11.12 -3.42 6.37
CA THR A 56 -11.45 -4.46 5.39
C THR A 56 -11.78 -3.85 4.03
N ILE A 57 -11.75 -2.52 3.90
CA ILE A 57 -12.15 -1.81 2.70
C ILE A 57 -10.88 -1.34 2.02
N ASN A 58 -10.54 -2.02 0.91
CA ASN A 58 -9.44 -1.55 0.07
C ASN A 58 -9.80 -0.18 -0.53
N PRO A 59 -8.80 0.68 -0.80
CA PRO A 59 -9.01 1.94 -1.48
C PRO A 59 -9.60 1.68 -2.86
N THR A 60 -10.57 2.51 -3.22
CA THR A 60 -11.19 2.51 -4.54
C THR A 60 -10.77 3.76 -5.29
N ILE A 61 -10.72 3.66 -6.62
CA ILE A 61 -10.49 4.79 -7.51
C ILE A 61 -11.39 4.69 -8.72
N ASP A 62 -11.91 5.82 -9.16
CA ASP A 62 -12.75 5.92 -10.34
C ASP A 62 -11.94 5.88 -11.64
N HIS A 63 -12.67 5.89 -12.76
CA HIS A 63 -12.12 5.93 -14.10
C HIS A 63 -12.67 7.16 -14.82
N PRO A 64 -11.95 8.30 -14.80
CA PRO A 64 -12.33 9.45 -15.61
C PRO A 64 -12.20 9.12 -17.11
N ASP A 65 -13.04 9.75 -17.93
CA ASP A 65 -13.03 9.59 -19.38
C ASP A 65 -11.71 10.08 -20.01
N ASP A 66 -11.34 9.48 -21.14
CA ASP A 66 -10.21 9.92 -21.95
C ASP A 66 -10.43 11.33 -22.49
N ILE A 67 -9.35 12.11 -22.57
CA ILE A 67 -9.37 13.50 -23.02
C ILE A 67 -8.59 13.63 -24.33
N SER A 68 -9.20 14.27 -25.33
CA SER A 68 -8.55 14.68 -26.57
C SER A 68 -8.69 16.18 -26.78
N TYR A 69 -7.59 16.88 -27.04
CA TYR A 69 -7.55 18.32 -27.29
C TYR A 69 -6.45 18.69 -28.28
N GLU A 70 -6.57 19.87 -28.90
CA GLU A 70 -5.57 20.38 -29.83
C GLU A 70 -4.32 20.90 -29.09
N GLU A 71 -3.16 20.81 -29.75
CA GLU A 71 -1.90 21.35 -29.22
C GLU A 71 -2.06 22.85 -28.90
N GLY A 72 -1.62 23.24 -27.70
CA GLY A 72 -1.76 24.62 -27.20
C GLY A 72 -3.08 24.91 -26.48
N THR A 73 -3.99 23.94 -26.36
CA THR A 73 -5.14 24.07 -25.47
C THR A 73 -4.68 24.15 -24.01
N ILE A 74 -5.36 25.00 -23.23
CA ILE A 74 -5.11 25.21 -21.79
C ILE A 74 -6.39 24.93 -20.98
N GLY A 75 -6.23 24.56 -19.70
CA GLY A 75 -7.34 24.26 -18.80
C GLY A 75 -7.79 22.79 -18.82
N CYS A 76 -7.05 21.91 -19.49
CA CYS A 76 -7.30 20.48 -19.51
C CYS A 76 -6.76 19.83 -18.23
N ASN A 77 -7.62 19.08 -17.55
CA ASN A 77 -7.24 18.34 -16.35
C ASN A 77 -7.84 16.93 -16.38
N ILE A 78 -7.13 15.99 -15.77
CA ILE A 78 -7.67 14.69 -15.38
C ILE A 78 -8.02 14.79 -13.90
N THR A 79 -9.22 14.37 -13.53
CA THR A 79 -9.69 14.35 -12.15
C THR A 79 -10.06 12.92 -11.77
N TRP A 80 -9.37 12.36 -10.77
CA TRP A 80 -9.76 11.12 -10.11
C TRP A 80 -10.44 11.41 -8.77
N ASN A 81 -11.48 10.65 -8.44
CA ASN A 81 -12.22 10.68 -7.18
C ASN A 81 -12.05 9.34 -6.44
N PRO A 82 -10.86 9.08 -5.86
CA PRO A 82 -10.65 7.92 -5.02
C PRO A 82 -11.38 8.02 -3.68
N TYR A 83 -11.64 6.87 -3.06
CA TYR A 83 -12.26 6.77 -1.74
C TYR A 83 -11.60 5.69 -0.89
N ASP A 84 -11.34 6.04 0.36
CA ASP A 84 -10.83 5.16 1.40
C ASP A 84 -11.15 5.76 2.78
N ASP A 85 -11.37 4.93 3.80
CA ASP A 85 -11.64 5.39 5.17
C ASP A 85 -10.35 5.79 5.93
N ASN A 86 -9.20 5.31 5.47
CA ASN A 86 -7.87 5.49 6.04
C ASN A 86 -6.82 5.88 4.98
N PRO A 87 -7.02 6.95 4.18
CA PRO A 87 -6.15 7.30 3.07
C PRO A 87 -4.72 7.66 3.54
N ALA A 88 -3.71 7.29 2.75
CA ALA A 88 -2.30 7.56 3.08
C ALA A 88 -1.56 8.35 2.00
N PHE A 89 -1.34 7.75 0.84
CA PHE A 89 -0.56 8.35 -0.24
C PHE A 89 -1.06 7.97 -1.63
N CYS A 90 -0.69 8.79 -2.61
CA CYS A 90 -0.98 8.61 -4.01
C CYS A 90 0.32 8.55 -4.82
N THR A 91 0.31 7.81 -5.91
CA THR A 91 1.35 7.88 -6.96
C THR A 91 0.68 8.07 -8.30
N VAL A 92 1.13 9.06 -9.07
CA VAL A 92 0.72 9.25 -10.46
C VAL A 92 1.93 9.06 -11.38
N MET A 93 1.74 8.21 -12.38
CA MET A 93 2.70 7.97 -13.45
C MET A 93 2.18 8.55 -14.76
N ARG A 94 3.09 9.11 -15.56
CA ARG A 94 2.89 9.45 -16.96
C ARG A 94 3.88 8.66 -17.80
N ASP A 95 3.37 7.88 -18.74
CA ASP A 95 4.18 7.04 -19.63
C ASP A 95 5.18 6.16 -18.84
N ASP A 96 4.66 5.48 -17.82
CA ASP A 96 5.40 4.62 -16.87
C ASP A 96 6.46 5.34 -16.00
N ILE A 97 6.54 6.67 -16.05
CA ILE A 97 7.42 7.49 -15.22
C ILE A 97 6.61 8.14 -14.11
N VAL A 98 7.04 7.99 -12.85
CA VAL A 98 6.43 8.69 -11.71
C VAL A 98 6.63 10.20 -11.88
N ILE A 99 5.52 10.93 -12.00
CA ILE A 99 5.51 12.40 -12.06
C ILE A 99 5.04 13.02 -10.75
N PHE A 100 4.36 12.23 -9.91
CA PHE A 100 3.77 12.71 -8.67
C PHE A 100 3.75 11.58 -7.63
N ASN A 101 4.19 11.89 -6.40
CA ASN A 101 4.05 11.04 -5.24
C ASN A 101 3.69 11.93 -4.04
N CYS A 102 2.53 11.68 -3.44
CA CYS A 102 1.89 12.65 -2.55
C CYS A 102 1.25 11.97 -1.34
N SER A 103 1.16 12.66 -0.20
CA SER A 103 0.17 12.23 0.80
C SER A 103 -1.23 12.48 0.25
N TRP A 104 -2.09 11.48 0.38
CA TRP A 104 -3.47 11.51 -0.05
C TRP A 104 -4.36 11.47 1.17
N ASN A 105 -5.34 12.38 1.21
CA ASN A 105 -6.18 12.63 2.35
C ASN A 105 -7.66 12.29 2.09
N GLY A 106 -7.95 11.52 1.03
CA GLY A 106 -9.31 11.19 0.62
C GLY A 106 -9.94 12.17 -0.37
N ASN A 107 -9.28 13.29 -0.68
CA ASN A 107 -9.78 14.24 -1.67
C ASN A 107 -9.52 13.77 -3.12
N ALA A 108 -10.21 14.41 -4.07
CA ALA A 108 -9.95 14.25 -5.50
C ALA A 108 -8.50 14.59 -5.88
N ILE A 109 -7.94 13.81 -6.79
CA ILE A 109 -6.59 13.98 -7.33
C ILE A 109 -6.74 14.61 -8.72
N ILE A 110 -6.18 15.81 -8.89
CA ILE A 110 -6.31 16.58 -10.14
C ILE A 110 -4.92 16.77 -10.75
N ILE A 111 -4.76 16.37 -12.01
CA ILE A 111 -3.53 16.54 -12.77
C ILE A 111 -3.79 17.42 -14.00
N ASN A 112 -3.04 18.50 -14.10
CA ASN A 112 -3.03 19.35 -15.28
C ASN A 112 -2.29 18.64 -16.42
N VAL A 113 -2.90 18.64 -17.61
CA VAL A 113 -2.35 18.02 -18.82
C VAL A 113 -2.10 19.06 -19.92
N ASP A 114 -1.98 20.33 -19.55
CA ASP A 114 -1.73 21.39 -20.52
C ASP A 114 -0.31 21.30 -21.10
N LEU A 115 -0.14 21.84 -22.30
CA LEU A 115 1.17 22.01 -22.97
C LEU A 115 1.98 20.72 -23.12
N LEU A 116 1.31 19.56 -23.18
CA LEU A 116 1.96 18.30 -23.52
C LEU A 116 2.38 18.29 -25.00
N PRO A 117 3.52 17.68 -25.34
CA PRO A 117 3.89 17.45 -26.74
C PRO A 117 2.80 16.68 -27.49
N VAL A 118 2.72 16.89 -28.81
CA VAL A 118 1.84 16.09 -29.65
C VAL A 118 2.18 14.61 -29.50
N GLY A 119 1.17 13.82 -29.16
CA GLY A 119 1.36 12.40 -28.94
C GLY A 119 0.27 11.79 -28.09
N THR A 120 0.63 10.65 -27.51
CA THR A 120 -0.21 9.84 -26.65
C THR A 120 0.47 9.75 -25.31
N HIS A 121 -0.22 10.18 -24.26
CA HIS A 121 0.29 10.19 -22.90
C HIS A 121 -0.62 9.38 -22.00
N THR A 122 -0.10 8.30 -21.45
CA THR A 122 -0.87 7.43 -20.55
C THR A 122 -0.66 7.87 -19.11
N TYR A 123 -1.75 8.10 -18.37
CA TYR A 123 -1.70 8.43 -16.95
C TYR A 123 -2.25 7.29 -16.11
N ASN A 124 -1.51 6.89 -15.08
CA ASN A 124 -1.93 5.89 -14.10
C ASN A 124 -1.87 6.49 -12.70
N CYS A 125 -2.98 6.44 -11.98
CA CYS A 125 -3.05 6.82 -10.57
C CYS A 125 -3.20 5.56 -9.70
N THR A 126 -2.36 5.44 -8.68
CA THR A 126 -2.43 4.41 -7.66
C THR A 126 -2.59 5.08 -6.31
N VAL A 127 -3.57 4.63 -5.53
CA VAL A 127 -3.83 5.10 -4.17
C VAL A 127 -3.53 4.01 -3.16
N TYR A 128 -3.09 4.43 -1.98
CA TYR A 128 -2.69 3.57 -0.88
C TYR A 128 -3.37 4.07 0.40
N ASP A 129 -3.89 3.13 1.18
CA ASP A 129 -4.35 3.36 2.55
C ASP A 129 -3.18 3.30 3.56
N SER A 130 -3.46 3.71 4.79
CA SER A 130 -2.49 3.80 5.89
C SER A 130 -2.42 2.53 6.73
N LEU A 131 -3.22 1.52 6.39
CA LEU A 131 -3.36 0.31 7.15
C LEU A 131 -2.79 -0.84 6.32
N ILE A 132 -1.51 -1.11 6.60
CA ILE A 132 -0.77 -2.25 6.06
C ILE A 132 -1.61 -3.52 6.23
N ASP A 133 -2.35 -3.87 5.17
CA ASP A 133 -2.90 -5.20 5.02
C ASP A 133 -1.82 -6.08 4.38
N ILE A 134 -1.48 -7.18 5.05
CA ILE A 134 -0.37 -8.09 4.69
C ILE A 134 -0.63 -8.85 3.37
N ILE A 135 -1.68 -8.54 2.60
CA ILE A 135 -1.93 -9.15 1.29
C ILE A 135 -2.41 -8.10 0.29
N GLN A 136 -1.49 -7.49 -0.46
CA GLN A 136 -1.81 -6.64 -1.61
C GLN A 136 -1.85 -7.46 -2.90
N ARG A 137 -3.02 -7.54 -3.56
CA ARG A 137 -3.17 -8.06 -4.93
C ARG A 137 -3.71 -6.95 -5.84
N TYR A 138 -2.88 -6.66 -6.86
CA TYR A 138 -2.90 -5.62 -7.90
C TYR A 138 -4.24 -5.16 -8.49
N HIS A 139 -4.30 -3.89 -8.93
CA HIS A 139 -5.03 -3.50 -10.12
C HIS A 139 -4.09 -2.84 -11.15
N PHE A 140 -3.96 -3.46 -12.32
CA PHE A 140 -3.19 -2.96 -13.46
C PHE A 140 -4.12 -2.19 -14.39
N ILE A 141 -3.75 -0.98 -14.80
CA ILE A 141 -4.36 -0.32 -15.96
C ILE A 141 -3.29 -0.25 -17.06
N ARG A 142 -3.62 -0.83 -18.22
CA ARG A 142 -2.91 -0.63 -19.49
C ARG A 142 -3.95 -0.18 -20.51
N ARG A 143 -3.70 0.90 -21.26
CA ARG A 143 -3.56 0.93 -22.75
C ARG A 143 -3.94 2.26 -23.44
N TYR A 144 -3.05 2.62 -24.36
CA TYR A 144 -3.16 3.32 -25.66
C TYR A 144 -4.08 4.54 -25.82
N LEU A 145 -3.50 5.75 -25.87
CA LEU A 145 -4.10 6.78 -26.74
C LEU A 145 -3.67 6.52 -28.19
N THR A 146 -4.54 6.90 -29.12
CA THR A 146 -4.18 7.12 -30.52
C THR A 146 -4.75 8.47 -30.91
N CYS A 147 -3.89 9.47 -31.11
CA CYS A 147 -4.31 10.68 -31.78
C CYS A 147 -4.17 10.45 -33.30
N SER A 148 -5.29 10.20 -33.98
CA SER A 148 -5.31 10.26 -35.44
C SER A 148 -5.27 11.73 -35.85
N ASN A 149 -4.15 12.14 -36.41
CA ASN A 149 -4.03 13.41 -37.10
C ASN A 149 -4.75 13.27 -38.47
N PRO A 150 -5.91 13.89 -38.76
CA PRO A 150 -6.27 14.08 -40.15
C PRO A 150 -5.39 15.22 -40.65
N VAL A 151 -4.26 14.84 -41.25
CA VAL A 151 -3.48 15.73 -42.11
C VAL A 151 -4.47 16.36 -43.09
N HIS A 152 -4.85 17.62 -42.87
CA HIS A 152 -5.53 18.39 -43.89
C HIS A 152 -4.47 18.76 -44.92
N LEU A 153 -4.26 17.86 -45.86
CA LEU A 153 -3.67 18.16 -47.16
C LEU A 153 -4.59 19.19 -47.82
N CYS A 154 -4.27 20.47 -47.73
CA CYS A 154 -4.70 21.43 -48.74
C CYS A 154 -3.83 21.20 -49.98
N PHE A 155 -4.29 20.33 -50.88
CA PHE A 155 -3.98 20.42 -52.30
C PHE A 155 -5.07 21.27 -52.96
N GLY A 156 -4.66 22.34 -53.65
CA GLY A 156 -5.53 23.23 -54.43
C GLY A 156 -5.03 24.66 -54.41
#